data_AF-A0A0N0LIM9-F1
#
_entry.id   AF-A0A0N0LIM9-F1
#
_cell.length_a   1.000
_cell.length_b   1.000
_cell.length_c   1.000
_cell.angle_alpha   90.00
_cell.angle_beta   90.00
_cell.angle_gamma   90.00
#
_symmetry.space_group_name_H-M   'P 1'
#
loop_
_entity.id
_entity.type
_entity.pdbx_description
1 polymer ?
#
loop_
_entity_poly.entity_id
_entity_poly.type
_entity_poly.pdbx_seq_one_letter_code
_entity_poly.pdbx_strand_id
1 'polypeptide(L)'
;MKQYLILLIFSISFFNAQEIKKEIDVKQATLFLQGAKVFGSTNVNLKKGQNIVKIINLPNDLDENTYKVNLEKNTTLLSITPQSNFLKNDELSEGEKKLEVERKKLQRQVSLLMIQINNLSGEQNIINDHLKISDSNKVTPQEQLIKLTEFYRKRMLEIDNKVFLLNEEKSVLDESIAKINKQFAEEQTHKNTNKKELLLEILADNDINLDLGISYIVSNAGWIPSYDLRAESTKKPLEMVYKGKIYQKTGQDWNNVKLFVSTYRPSYNQNRPILSSLYVTEYKAYDPQTEVADYKMKKVSAEVNSYQMREDAAKPSQIPVATVSDSQMNVIYELKYNQTIVSQEKEQYVILDKKQVDATYKYHTVPKLNNQVFLMAFIKNWQNLNLISGEANIYFEDNYIGKTNITTYYVKDEFPISLGVDERINVKRIKLEDKTSQKNFNTNKWETESHQISIRNNTKDNIELEILDQLPISENSKISVKTLEIGDGNLDEKTGSILWNRKIGSGGSDKINFSYEVKYPKDLQIQYYSR
;
A
#
# COMPACT_ATOMS: atom_id res chain seq x y z
N MET A 1 -1.41 96.04 -4.75
CA MET A 1 -0.78 94.70 -4.83
C MET A 1 -1.86 93.67 -5.04
N LYS A 2 -1.94 93.02 -6.20
CA LYS A 2 -2.85 91.90 -6.48
C LYS A 2 -2.07 90.61 -6.26
N GLN A 3 -2.41 89.83 -5.24
CA GLN A 3 -1.87 88.48 -5.02
C GLN A 3 -2.82 87.47 -5.67
N TYR A 4 -2.31 86.78 -6.70
CA TYR A 4 -2.95 85.60 -7.27
C TYR A 4 -2.59 84.40 -6.39
N LEU A 5 -3.59 83.77 -5.77
CA LEU A 5 -3.45 82.49 -5.09
C LEU A 5 -3.70 81.39 -6.12
N ILE A 6 -2.64 80.76 -6.62
CA ILE A 6 -2.71 79.55 -7.45
C ILE A 6 -2.98 78.37 -6.52
N LEU A 7 -4.17 77.79 -6.62
CA LEU A 7 -4.54 76.56 -5.92
C LEU A 7 -4.10 75.37 -6.77
N LEU A 8 -3.01 74.71 -6.35
CA LEU A 8 -2.45 73.53 -7.03
C LEU A 8 -3.16 72.28 -6.47
N ILE A 9 -4.13 71.76 -7.22
CA ILE A 9 -4.84 70.52 -6.87
C ILE A 9 -3.92 69.35 -7.19
N PHE A 10 -3.26 68.79 -6.18
CA PHE A 10 -2.54 67.53 -6.27
C PHE A 10 -3.58 66.39 -6.29
N SER A 11 -3.94 65.91 -7.47
CA SER A 11 -4.71 64.68 -7.64
C SER A 11 -3.82 63.50 -7.26
N ILE A 12 -3.95 63.01 -6.03
CA ILE A 12 -3.36 61.74 -5.60
C ILE A 12 -4.15 60.62 -6.30
N SER A 13 -3.62 60.16 -7.44
CA SER A 13 -4.09 58.94 -8.08
C SER A 13 -3.65 57.75 -7.22
N PHE A 14 -4.56 57.23 -6.39
CA PHE A 14 -4.42 55.89 -5.84
C PHE A 14 -4.42 54.91 -7.02
N PHE A 15 -3.24 54.40 -7.39
CA PHE A 15 -3.13 53.24 -8.26
C PHE A 15 -3.73 52.05 -7.48
N ASN A 16 -5.01 51.77 -7.71
CA ASN A 16 -5.61 50.50 -7.31
C ASN A 16 -4.92 49.41 -8.13
N ALA A 17 -4.06 48.61 -7.48
CA ALA A 17 -3.50 47.43 -8.10
C ALA A 17 -4.64 46.50 -8.54
N GLN A 18 -4.61 46.06 -9.79
CA GLN A 18 -5.64 45.19 -10.34
C GLN A 18 -5.61 43.83 -9.61
N GLU A 19 -6.72 43.43 -8.99
CA GLU A 19 -6.86 42.07 -8.44
C GLU A 19 -7.45 41.13 -9.50
N ILE A 20 -6.73 40.07 -9.83
CA ILE A 20 -7.11 39.05 -10.81
C ILE A 20 -7.23 37.72 -10.08
N LYS A 21 -8.40 37.09 -10.11
CA LYS A 21 -8.62 35.74 -9.54
C LYS A 21 -8.60 34.69 -10.63
N LYS A 22 -7.78 33.64 -10.47
CA LYS A 22 -7.65 32.54 -11.43
C LYS A 22 -7.45 31.20 -10.74
N GLU A 23 -7.85 30.14 -11.43
CA GLU A 23 -7.45 28.77 -11.15
C GLU A 23 -6.35 28.34 -12.10
N ILE A 24 -5.58 27.35 -11.68
CA ILE A 24 -4.55 26.71 -12.50
C ILE A 24 -5.16 25.49 -13.19
N ASP A 25 -4.92 25.36 -14.50
CA ASP A 25 -5.15 24.11 -15.20
C ASP A 25 -3.92 23.22 -15.10
N VAL A 26 -4.05 22.03 -14.52
CA VAL A 26 -2.93 21.11 -14.35
C VAL A 26 -2.51 20.60 -15.71
N LYS A 27 -1.23 20.75 -16.06
CA LYS A 27 -0.68 20.32 -17.34
C LYS A 27 0.18 19.08 -17.21
N GLN A 28 0.85 18.94 -16.06
CA GLN A 28 1.80 17.88 -15.81
C GLN A 28 1.81 17.48 -14.34
N ALA A 29 1.95 16.18 -14.08
CA ALA A 29 2.18 15.65 -12.76
C ALA A 29 3.34 14.63 -12.77
N THR A 30 4.19 14.67 -11.75
CA THR A 30 5.25 13.69 -11.49
C THR A 30 4.98 13.03 -10.16
N LEU A 31 4.49 11.79 -10.20
CA LEU A 31 4.19 10.99 -9.02
C LEU A 31 5.48 10.41 -8.44
N PHE A 32 5.66 10.55 -7.14
CA PHE A 32 6.72 9.90 -6.37
C PHE A 32 6.16 8.71 -5.60
N LEU A 33 7.02 7.89 -5.00
CA LEU A 33 6.57 6.81 -4.09
C LEU A 33 5.76 7.37 -2.92
N GLN A 34 6.02 8.62 -2.55
CA GLN A 34 5.24 9.40 -1.60
C GLN A 34 5.24 10.87 -2.05
N GLY A 35 4.06 11.41 -2.30
CA GLY A 35 3.86 12.76 -2.82
C GLY A 35 3.86 12.82 -4.36
N ALA A 36 3.53 14.00 -4.88
CA ALA A 36 3.64 14.29 -6.29
C ALA A 36 4.08 15.74 -6.51
N LYS A 37 4.87 15.98 -7.56
CA LYS A 37 5.09 17.33 -8.08
C LYS A 37 4.06 17.62 -9.14
N VAL A 38 3.31 18.70 -8.96
CA VAL A 38 2.28 19.15 -9.90
C VAL A 38 2.79 20.41 -10.58
N PHE A 39 2.53 20.54 -11.87
CA PHE A 39 2.72 21.75 -12.64
C PHE A 39 1.43 22.07 -13.40
N GLY A 40 1.02 23.32 -13.34
CA GLY A 40 -0.04 23.82 -14.18
C GLY A 40 0.17 25.27 -14.58
N SER A 41 -0.68 25.75 -15.47
CA SER A 41 -0.60 27.13 -15.96
C SER A 41 -1.98 27.78 -16.12
N THR A 42 -1.98 29.11 -16.20
CA THR A 42 -3.19 29.90 -16.42
C THR A 42 -2.86 31.22 -17.10
N ASN A 43 -3.72 31.68 -18.00
CA ASN A 43 -3.53 32.96 -18.69
C ASN A 43 -4.08 34.12 -17.85
N VAL A 44 -3.24 35.14 -17.62
CA VAL A 44 -3.57 36.37 -16.91
C VAL A 44 -3.25 37.60 -17.75
N ASN A 45 -4.21 38.52 -17.85
CA ASN A 45 -4.02 39.80 -18.52
C ASN A 45 -3.60 40.84 -17.49
N LEU A 46 -2.31 41.19 -17.49
CA LEU A 46 -1.71 42.18 -16.59
C LEU A 46 -1.75 43.56 -17.22
N LYS A 47 -1.98 44.59 -16.40
CA LYS A 47 -1.80 45.99 -16.77
C LYS A 47 -0.39 46.45 -16.45
N LYS A 48 0.10 47.45 -17.17
CA LYS A 48 1.37 48.11 -16.82
C LYS A 48 1.35 48.57 -15.36
N GLY A 49 2.40 48.23 -14.62
CA GLY A 49 2.54 48.52 -13.19
C GLY A 49 2.31 47.29 -12.31
N GLN A 50 1.90 47.51 -11.06
CA GLN A 50 1.68 46.45 -10.08
C GLN A 50 0.32 45.79 -10.25
N ASN A 51 0.32 44.46 -10.24
CA ASN A 51 -0.86 43.61 -10.36
C ASN A 51 -0.86 42.61 -9.20
N ILE A 52 -2.05 42.28 -8.69
CA ILE A 52 -2.23 41.24 -7.68
C ILE A 52 -2.96 40.08 -8.35
N VAL A 53 -2.29 38.95 -8.49
CA VAL A 53 -2.88 37.72 -9.01
C VAL A 53 -3.12 36.75 -7.86
N LYS A 54 -4.38 36.43 -7.61
CA LYS A 54 -4.82 35.45 -6.61
C LYS A 54 -5.13 34.13 -7.29
N ILE A 55 -4.34 33.12 -6.96
CA ILE A 55 -4.55 31.74 -7.39
C ILE A 55 -5.37 31.01 -6.34
N ILE A 56 -6.51 30.46 -6.75
CA ILE A 56 -7.47 29.82 -5.84
C ILE A 56 -7.54 28.30 -6.05
N ASN A 57 -8.19 27.61 -5.11
CA ASN A 57 -8.48 26.17 -5.15
C ASN A 57 -7.23 25.27 -5.20
N LEU A 58 -6.11 25.74 -4.63
CA LEU A 58 -4.86 24.97 -4.52
C LEU A 58 -5.01 23.84 -3.48
N PRO A 59 -4.41 22.66 -3.70
CA PRO A 59 -4.52 21.54 -2.76
C PRO A 59 -4.23 21.89 -1.30
N ASN A 60 -5.09 21.41 -0.39
CA ASN A 60 -4.91 21.64 1.05
C ASN A 60 -3.66 20.96 1.62
N ASP A 61 -3.21 19.88 0.98
CA ASP A 61 -2.08 19.03 1.34
C ASP A 61 -0.76 19.42 0.65
N LEU A 62 -0.77 20.58 0.00
CA LEU A 62 0.37 21.18 -0.66
C LEU A 62 1.43 21.63 0.36
N ASP A 63 2.71 21.40 0.05
CA ASP A 63 3.84 21.90 0.85
C ASP A 63 4.19 23.35 0.49
N GLU A 64 3.97 24.26 1.44
CA GLU A 64 4.13 25.70 1.25
C GLU A 64 5.58 26.13 0.97
N ASN A 65 6.57 25.27 1.22
CA ASN A 65 7.99 25.56 0.94
C ASN A 65 8.41 25.19 -0.49
N THR A 66 7.50 24.65 -1.30
CA THR A 66 7.84 24.02 -2.59
C THR A 66 7.34 24.76 -3.82
N TYR A 67 6.57 25.85 -3.64
CA TYR A 67 6.06 26.62 -4.77
C TYR A 67 7.21 27.17 -5.62
N LYS A 68 7.09 27.02 -6.93
CA LYS A 68 7.87 27.78 -7.90
C LYS A 68 6.94 28.43 -8.89
N VAL A 69 7.07 29.74 -9.03
CA VAL A 69 6.32 30.55 -9.97
C VAL A 69 7.21 30.82 -11.17
N ASN A 70 6.75 30.36 -12.33
CA ASN A 70 7.41 30.61 -13.60
C ASN A 70 6.69 31.78 -14.27
N LEU A 71 7.37 32.91 -14.33
CA LEU A 71 6.97 34.06 -15.12
C LEU A 71 7.75 34.05 -16.43
N GLU A 72 7.03 34.21 -17.54
CA GLU A 72 7.65 34.50 -18.84
C GLU A 72 7.54 36.00 -19.15
N LYS A 73 8.28 36.45 -20.18
CA LYS A 73 8.24 37.83 -20.69
C LYS A 73 8.77 38.86 -19.67
N ASN A 74 8.73 40.15 -20.02
CA ASN A 74 9.25 41.24 -19.19
C ASN A 74 8.34 41.53 -17.98
N THR A 75 8.32 40.59 -17.02
CA THR A 75 7.55 40.68 -15.77
C THR A 75 8.44 40.29 -14.58
N THR A 76 8.18 40.89 -13.42
CA THR A 76 8.95 40.62 -12.19
C THR A 76 8.00 40.19 -11.07
N LEU A 77 8.34 39.10 -10.39
CA LEU A 77 7.64 38.67 -9.17
C LEU A 77 8.16 39.48 -7.99
N LEU A 78 7.28 40.24 -7.33
CA LEU A 78 7.63 41.05 -6.17
C LEU A 78 7.46 40.28 -4.86
N SER A 79 6.36 39.53 -4.73
CA SER A 79 6.09 38.75 -3.51
C SER A 79 5.17 37.55 -3.78
N ILE A 80 5.25 36.57 -2.87
CA ILE A 80 4.38 35.39 -2.82
C ILE A 80 3.82 35.31 -1.39
N THR A 81 2.50 35.33 -1.26
CA THR A 81 1.82 35.22 0.04
C THR A 81 0.82 34.07 0.03
N PRO A 82 1.11 32.94 0.71
CA PRO A 82 0.15 31.86 0.92
C PRO A 82 -1.00 32.31 1.84
N GLN A 83 -2.23 31.93 1.50
CA GLN A 83 -3.43 32.22 2.29
C GLN A 83 -4.39 31.02 2.31
N SER A 84 -5.41 31.10 3.16
CA SER A 84 -6.46 30.08 3.26
C SER A 84 -7.82 30.73 3.36
N ASN A 85 -8.75 30.30 2.51
CA ASN A 85 -10.11 30.81 2.46
C ASN A 85 -11.05 29.96 3.33
N PHE A 86 -11.09 30.27 4.61
CA PHE A 86 -11.93 29.58 5.59
C PHE A 86 -13.44 29.85 5.41
N LEU A 87 -13.81 30.87 4.62
CA LEU A 87 -15.20 31.28 4.38
C LEU A 87 -15.84 30.59 3.16
N LYS A 88 -15.10 29.73 2.45
CA LYS A 88 -15.64 28.92 1.35
C LYS A 88 -16.62 27.88 1.93
N ASN A 89 -17.92 28.11 1.71
CA ASN A 89 -18.97 27.16 2.05
C ASN A 89 -18.95 25.96 1.08
N ASP A 90 -19.05 24.76 1.62
CA ASP A 90 -19.15 23.53 0.83
C ASP A 90 -20.57 23.38 0.24
N GLU A 91 -20.95 24.21 -0.75
CA GLU A 91 -22.24 24.08 -1.44
C GLU A 91 -22.39 22.69 -2.07
N LEU A 92 -23.54 22.04 -1.86
CA LEU A 92 -23.83 20.73 -2.46
C LEU A 92 -23.81 20.84 -4.00
N SER A 93 -23.18 19.90 -4.68
CA SER A 93 -23.25 19.74 -6.12
C SER A 93 -24.70 19.49 -6.58
N GLU A 94 -25.01 19.70 -7.85
CA GLU A 94 -26.35 19.39 -8.38
C GLU A 94 -26.70 17.90 -8.25
N GLY A 95 -25.70 17.01 -8.29
CA GLY A 95 -25.87 15.58 -8.00
C GLY A 95 -26.19 15.32 -6.54
N GLU A 96 -25.42 15.92 -5.62
CA GLU A 96 -25.64 15.83 -4.17
C GLU A 96 -27.02 16.36 -3.76
N LYS A 97 -27.47 17.49 -4.35
CA LYS A 97 -28.82 18.04 -4.11
C LYS A 97 -29.91 17.04 -4.51
N LYS A 98 -29.79 16.39 -5.68
CA LYS A 98 -30.76 15.38 -6.15
C LYS A 98 -30.81 14.16 -5.23
N LEU A 99 -29.64 13.60 -4.89
CA LEU A 99 -29.54 12.47 -3.97
C LEU A 99 -30.11 12.81 -2.59
N GLU A 100 -29.87 14.03 -2.09
CA GLU A 100 -30.39 14.49 -0.80
C GLU A 100 -31.92 14.63 -0.80
N VAL A 101 -32.50 15.13 -1.90
CA VAL A 101 -33.96 15.20 -2.07
C VAL A 101 -34.57 13.80 -2.07
N GLU A 102 -33.96 12.86 -2.79
CA GLU A 102 -34.42 11.47 -2.86
C GLU A 102 -34.28 10.76 -1.51
N ARG A 103 -33.13 10.92 -0.83
CA ARG A 103 -32.90 10.39 0.52
C ARG A 103 -33.97 10.86 1.51
N LYS A 104 -34.26 12.17 1.52
CA LYS A 104 -35.31 12.75 2.37
C LYS A 104 -36.69 12.18 2.06
N LYS A 105 -37.00 11.91 0.78
CA LYS A 105 -38.27 11.29 0.38
C LYS A 105 -38.40 9.86 0.94
N LEU A 106 -37.37 9.03 0.82
CA LEU A 106 -37.38 7.66 1.35
C LEU A 106 -37.43 7.65 2.88
N GLN A 107 -36.67 8.53 3.55
CA GLN A 107 -36.70 8.67 5.02
C GLN A 107 -38.10 9.04 5.54
N ARG A 108 -38.85 9.87 4.81
CA ARG A 108 -40.25 10.17 5.14
C ARG A 108 -41.13 8.92 5.03
N GLN A 109 -40.94 8.09 4.00
CA GLN A 109 -41.69 6.85 3.84
C GLN A 109 -41.36 5.85 4.96
N VAL A 110 -40.08 5.67 5.31
CA VAL A 110 -39.67 4.85 6.46
C VAL A 110 -40.30 5.35 7.76
N SER A 111 -40.32 6.67 7.96
CA SER A 111 -40.95 7.28 9.14
C SER A 111 -42.45 6.98 9.21
N LEU A 112 -43.16 7.02 8.08
CA LEU A 112 -44.58 6.65 8.00
C LEU A 112 -44.82 5.16 8.31
N LEU A 113 -43.98 4.27 7.78
CA LEU A 113 -44.06 2.83 8.09
C LEU A 113 -43.78 2.57 9.58
N MET A 114 -42.79 3.25 10.17
CA MET A 114 -42.53 3.17 11.61
C MET A 114 -43.71 3.62 12.46
N ILE A 115 -44.42 4.68 12.07
CA ILE A 115 -45.64 5.11 12.75
C ILE A 115 -46.70 4.00 12.70
N GLN A 116 -46.89 3.33 11.56
CA GLN A 116 -47.84 2.23 11.42
C GLN A 116 -47.45 1.01 12.26
N ILE A 117 -46.18 0.62 12.23
CA ILE A 117 -45.63 -0.48 13.05
C ILE A 117 -45.84 -0.17 14.52
N ASN A 118 -45.48 1.03 14.98
CA ASN A 118 -45.63 1.43 16.38
C ASN A 118 -47.09 1.44 16.84
N ASN A 119 -48.03 1.86 15.98
CA ASN A 119 -49.46 1.80 16.28
C ASN A 119 -49.94 0.35 16.45
N LEU A 120 -49.52 -0.55 15.53
CA LEU A 120 -49.86 -1.97 15.60
C LEU A 120 -49.24 -2.64 16.83
N SER A 121 -47.97 -2.38 17.14
CA SER A 121 -47.33 -2.87 18.37
C SER A 121 -47.97 -2.31 19.63
N GLY A 122 -48.42 -1.06 19.61
CA GLY A 122 -49.22 -0.46 20.69
C GLY A 122 -50.54 -1.22 20.90
N GLU A 123 -51.23 -1.59 19.82
CA GLU A 123 -52.43 -2.43 19.88
C GLU A 123 -52.12 -3.82 20.47
N GLN A 124 -51.02 -4.47 20.04
CA GLN A 124 -50.58 -5.76 20.60
C GLN A 124 -50.33 -5.65 22.11
N ASN A 125 -49.66 -4.59 22.56
CA ASN A 125 -49.40 -4.36 23.98
C ASN A 125 -50.69 -4.21 24.78
N ILE A 126 -51.66 -3.44 24.29
CA ILE A 126 -52.98 -3.31 24.91
C ILE A 126 -53.65 -4.68 25.03
N ILE A 127 -53.66 -5.46 23.95
CA ILE A 127 -54.28 -6.80 23.96
C ILE A 127 -53.57 -7.72 24.96
N ASN A 128 -52.24 -7.71 25.01
CA ASN A 128 -51.44 -8.53 25.93
C ASN A 128 -51.64 -8.14 27.40
N ASP A 129 -51.77 -6.85 27.70
CA ASP A 129 -51.99 -6.37 29.06
C ASP A 129 -53.39 -6.72 29.58
N HIS A 130 -54.41 -6.73 28.71
CA HIS A 130 -55.77 -7.16 29.07
C HIS A 130 -55.91 -8.68 29.22
N LEU A 131 -54.94 -9.47 28.73
CA LEU A 131 -54.87 -10.92 28.97
C LEU A 131 -54.22 -11.30 30.30
N LYS A 132 -53.55 -10.38 30.99
CA LYS A 132 -52.99 -10.62 32.34
C LYS A 132 -54.08 -10.70 33.43
N ILE A 133 -55.36 -10.68 33.06
CA ILE A 133 -56.49 -10.76 33.99
C ILE A 133 -56.81 -12.23 34.30
N SER A 134 -56.13 -12.78 35.29
CA SER A 134 -56.62 -13.94 36.03
C SER A 134 -56.02 -13.98 37.44
N ASP A 135 -56.35 -12.99 38.27
CA ASP A 135 -56.02 -13.04 39.71
C ASP A 135 -57.15 -12.52 40.62
N SER A 136 -58.39 -12.47 40.13
CA SER A 136 -59.54 -12.01 40.92
C SER A 136 -60.74 -12.94 40.82
N ASN A 137 -60.70 -14.04 41.59
CA ASN A 137 -61.83 -14.78 42.21
C ASN A 137 -63.21 -14.89 41.49
N LYS A 138 -63.27 -14.81 40.16
CA LYS A 138 -64.47 -15.08 39.35
C LYS A 138 -64.10 -16.06 38.24
N VAL A 139 -64.66 -17.26 38.32
CA VAL A 139 -64.54 -18.29 37.29
C VAL A 139 -65.16 -17.72 36.00
N THR A 140 -64.32 -17.41 35.01
CA THR A 140 -64.80 -16.98 33.69
C THR A 140 -65.40 -18.20 32.99
N PRO A 141 -66.66 -18.15 32.51
CA PRO A 141 -67.30 -19.28 31.82
C PRO A 141 -66.45 -19.80 30.64
N GLN A 142 -66.34 -21.13 30.51
CA GLN A 142 -65.49 -21.80 29.50
C GLN A 142 -65.75 -21.34 28.06
N GLU A 143 -67.01 -21.07 27.69
CA GLU A 143 -67.37 -20.57 26.36
C GLU A 143 -66.86 -19.15 26.08
N GLN A 144 -66.77 -18.29 27.10
CA GLN A 144 -66.24 -16.93 26.97
C GLN A 144 -64.72 -16.95 26.79
N LEU A 145 -64.03 -17.88 27.47
CA LEU A 145 -62.60 -18.10 27.30
C LEU A 145 -62.24 -18.59 25.89
N ILE A 146 -63.04 -19.51 25.32
CA ILE A 146 -62.84 -20.01 23.96
C ILE A 146 -62.99 -18.86 22.94
N LYS A 147 -64.08 -18.08 23.03
CA LYS A 147 -64.31 -16.93 22.13
C LYS A 147 -63.23 -15.86 22.24
N LEU A 148 -62.75 -15.58 23.46
CA LEU A 148 -61.66 -14.62 23.69
C LEU A 148 -60.33 -15.12 23.11
N THR A 149 -60.00 -16.39 23.30
CA THR A 149 -58.77 -17.00 22.78
C THR A 149 -58.78 -17.06 21.25
N GLU A 150 -59.94 -17.35 20.64
CA GLU A 150 -60.11 -17.32 19.19
C GLU A 150 -59.97 -15.91 18.61
N PHE A 151 -60.60 -14.91 19.25
CA PHE A 151 -60.45 -13.50 18.88
C PHE A 151 -58.99 -13.05 18.98
N TYR A 152 -58.33 -13.37 20.10
CA TYR A 152 -56.92 -13.07 20.32
C TYR A 152 -56.03 -13.69 19.24
N ARG A 153 -56.15 -15.01 19.01
CA ARG A 153 -55.34 -15.71 18.01
C ARG A 153 -55.52 -15.11 16.62
N LYS A 154 -56.76 -14.79 16.24
CA LYS A 154 -57.06 -14.18 14.94
C LYS A 154 -56.47 -12.79 14.82
N ARG A 155 -56.71 -11.91 15.81
CA ARG A 155 -56.25 -10.52 15.76
C ARG A 155 -54.74 -10.41 15.87
N MET A 156 -54.10 -11.20 16.74
CA MET A 156 -52.65 -11.21 16.89
C MET A 156 -51.98 -11.66 15.59
N LEU A 157 -52.49 -12.72 14.96
CA LEU A 157 -52.00 -13.17 13.64
C LEU A 157 -52.18 -12.08 12.55
N GLU A 158 -53.30 -11.37 12.54
CA GLU A 158 -53.50 -10.23 11.62
C GLU A 158 -52.49 -9.10 11.86
N ILE A 159 -52.20 -8.78 13.12
CA ILE A 159 -51.24 -7.73 13.46
C ILE A 159 -49.82 -8.18 13.10
N ASP A 160 -49.41 -9.39 13.49
CA ASP A 160 -48.08 -9.94 13.18
C ASP A 160 -47.83 -9.97 11.68
N ASN A 161 -48.81 -10.42 10.88
CA ASN A 161 -48.70 -10.43 9.42
C ASN A 161 -48.55 -9.01 8.85
N LYS A 162 -49.27 -8.02 9.38
CA LYS A 162 -49.14 -6.62 8.93
C LYS A 162 -47.79 -6.02 9.34
N VAL A 163 -47.36 -6.24 10.57
CA VAL A 163 -46.05 -5.79 11.06
C VAL A 163 -44.93 -6.43 10.24
N PHE A 164 -45.05 -7.71 9.89
CA PHE A 164 -44.10 -8.40 9.01
C PHE A 164 -44.00 -7.71 7.64
N LEU A 165 -45.12 -7.51 6.94
CA LEU A 165 -45.14 -6.87 5.62
C LEU A 165 -44.60 -5.42 5.66
N LEU A 166 -44.97 -4.64 6.69
CA LEU A 166 -44.46 -3.28 6.87
C LEU A 166 -42.95 -3.26 7.14
N ASN A 167 -42.43 -4.26 7.84
CA ASN A 167 -40.98 -4.41 8.05
C ASN A 167 -40.26 -4.82 6.76
N GLU A 168 -40.86 -5.66 5.91
CA GLU A 168 -40.31 -5.97 4.58
C GLU A 168 -40.23 -4.70 3.72
N GLU A 169 -41.32 -3.92 3.64
CA GLU A 169 -41.34 -2.64 2.92
C GLU A 169 -40.30 -1.65 3.47
N LYS A 170 -40.19 -1.56 4.80
CA LYS A 170 -39.20 -0.72 5.47
C LYS A 170 -37.77 -1.16 5.12
N SER A 171 -37.50 -2.47 5.12
CA SER A 171 -36.18 -3.03 4.79
C SER A 171 -35.76 -2.64 3.37
N VAL A 172 -36.66 -2.71 2.40
CA VAL A 172 -36.40 -2.31 1.00
C VAL A 172 -36.06 -0.82 0.89
N LEU A 173 -36.77 0.03 1.65
CA LEU A 173 -36.49 1.47 1.67
C LEU A 173 -35.15 1.78 2.37
N ASP A 174 -34.84 1.10 3.48
CA ASP A 174 -33.57 1.26 4.18
C ASP A 174 -32.37 0.84 3.32
N GLU A 175 -32.49 -0.26 2.56
CA GLU A 175 -31.47 -0.65 1.58
C GLU A 175 -31.28 0.40 0.49
N SER A 176 -32.38 1.01 0.02
CA SER A 176 -32.33 2.07 -0.98
C SER A 176 -31.65 3.33 -0.42
N ILE A 177 -31.94 3.71 0.83
CA ILE A 177 -31.25 4.79 1.55
C ILE A 177 -29.75 4.47 1.70
N ALA A 178 -29.38 3.23 2.02
CA ALA A 178 -27.99 2.82 2.14
C ALA A 178 -27.23 2.95 0.80
N LYS A 179 -27.86 2.56 -0.31
CA LYS A 179 -27.30 2.76 -1.67
C LYS A 179 -27.13 4.25 -2.00
N ILE A 180 -28.12 5.09 -1.70
CA ILE A 180 -28.03 6.54 -1.90
C ILE A 180 -26.92 7.16 -1.05
N ASN A 181 -26.78 6.76 0.21
CA ASN A 181 -25.71 7.25 1.09
C ASN A 181 -24.33 6.87 0.55
N LYS A 182 -24.18 5.66 -0.01
CA LYS A 182 -22.93 5.23 -0.66
C LYS A 182 -22.63 6.07 -1.90
N GLN A 183 -23.61 6.28 -2.78
CA GLN A 183 -23.46 7.14 -3.96
C GLN A 183 -23.13 8.58 -3.56
N PHE A 184 -23.78 9.10 -2.51
CA PHE A 184 -23.53 10.44 -1.99
C PHE A 184 -22.09 10.59 -1.45
N ALA A 185 -21.57 9.58 -0.76
CA ALA A 185 -20.18 9.55 -0.32
C ALA A 185 -19.20 9.49 -1.51
N GLU A 186 -19.52 8.75 -2.57
CA GLU A 186 -18.72 8.70 -3.80
C GLU A 186 -18.69 10.08 -4.49
N GLU A 187 -19.83 10.77 -4.63
CA GLU A 187 -19.91 12.14 -5.17
C GLU A 187 -19.09 13.15 -4.35
N GLN A 188 -19.03 13.00 -3.02
CA GLN A 188 -18.21 13.85 -2.16
C GLN A 188 -16.71 13.69 -2.40
N THR A 189 -16.24 12.52 -2.85
CA THR A 189 -14.83 12.32 -3.15
C THR A 189 -14.36 13.16 -4.34
N HIS A 190 -15.25 13.48 -5.28
CA HIS A 190 -14.97 14.30 -6.46
C HIS A 190 -15.01 15.81 -6.19
N LYS A 191 -15.37 16.23 -4.97
CA LYS A 191 -15.53 17.65 -4.65
C LYS A 191 -14.19 18.30 -4.32
N ASN A 192 -13.91 19.42 -5.00
CA ASN A 192 -12.79 20.28 -4.66
C ASN A 192 -13.07 21.12 -3.39
N THR A 193 -12.72 20.55 -2.24
CA THR A 193 -12.77 21.19 -0.91
C THR A 193 -11.52 22.03 -0.60
N ASN A 194 -10.69 22.30 -1.60
CA ASN A 194 -9.47 23.06 -1.42
C ASN A 194 -9.76 24.51 -1.02
N LYS A 195 -8.99 24.99 -0.05
CA LYS A 195 -9.10 26.33 0.55
C LYS A 195 -7.79 27.11 0.44
N LYS A 196 -6.68 26.50 0.03
CA LYS A 196 -5.41 27.20 -0.13
C LYS A 196 -5.47 28.15 -1.33
N GLU A 197 -4.91 29.33 -1.12
CA GLU A 197 -4.78 30.39 -2.12
C GLU A 197 -3.33 30.92 -2.12
N LEU A 198 -2.89 31.45 -3.25
CA LEU A 198 -1.57 32.09 -3.38
C LEU A 198 -1.76 33.48 -3.99
N LEU A 199 -1.39 34.52 -3.26
CA LEU A 199 -1.32 35.87 -3.81
C LEU A 199 0.08 36.15 -4.35
N LEU A 200 0.11 36.59 -5.60
CA LEU A 200 1.31 36.95 -6.32
C LEU A 200 1.23 38.43 -6.67
N GLU A 201 2.21 39.20 -6.20
CA GLU A 201 2.38 40.58 -6.65
C GLU A 201 3.34 40.59 -7.84
N ILE A 202 2.84 41.00 -9.00
CA ILE A 202 3.59 40.95 -10.26
C ILE A 202 3.68 42.36 -10.84
N LEU A 203 4.90 42.79 -11.12
CA LEU A 203 5.20 44.02 -11.85
C LEU A 203 5.28 43.71 -13.36
N ALA A 204 4.48 44.40 -14.16
CA ALA A 204 4.52 44.31 -15.62
C ALA A 204 4.97 45.63 -16.25
N ASP A 205 5.91 45.57 -17.19
CA ASP A 205 6.46 46.76 -17.84
C ASP A 205 5.45 47.40 -18.82
N ASN A 206 4.55 46.59 -19.37
CA ASN A 206 3.49 46.98 -20.31
C ASN A 206 2.24 46.10 -20.10
N ASP A 207 1.11 46.49 -20.69
CA ASP A 207 -0.09 45.65 -20.76
C ASP A 207 0.23 44.34 -21.50
N ILE A 208 0.05 43.20 -20.86
CA ILE A 208 0.52 41.90 -21.37
C ILE A 208 -0.37 40.74 -20.95
N ASN A 209 -0.58 39.79 -21.86
CA ASN A 209 -1.14 38.48 -21.52
C ASN A 209 0.01 37.52 -21.18
N LEU A 210 0.04 37.04 -19.94
CA LEU A 210 1.07 36.17 -19.39
C LEU A 210 0.49 34.77 -19.17
N ASP A 211 1.19 33.74 -19.65
CA ASP A 211 0.93 32.36 -19.23
C ASP A 211 1.71 32.12 -17.93
N LEU A 212 0.99 32.17 -16.81
CA LEU A 212 1.55 32.05 -15.47
C LEU A 212 1.68 30.57 -15.12
N GLY A 213 2.92 30.07 -15.02
CA GLY A 213 3.20 28.69 -14.62
C GLY A 213 3.44 28.58 -13.12
N ILE A 214 2.88 27.55 -12.49
CA ILE A 214 3.10 27.28 -11.06
C ILE A 214 3.39 25.79 -10.89
N SER A 215 4.43 25.48 -10.12
CA SER A 215 4.69 24.11 -9.66
C SER A 215 4.75 24.02 -8.14
N TYR A 216 4.30 22.90 -7.60
CA TYR A 216 4.26 22.65 -6.16
C TYR A 216 4.30 21.14 -5.88
N ILE A 217 4.60 20.76 -4.64
CA ILE A 217 4.53 19.37 -4.17
C ILE A 217 3.28 19.19 -3.31
N VAL A 218 2.58 18.09 -3.54
CA VAL A 218 1.45 17.61 -2.73
C VAL A 218 1.82 16.30 -2.05
N SER A 219 1.24 16.04 -0.88
CA SER A 219 1.59 14.87 -0.05
C SER A 219 0.61 13.70 -0.20
N ASN A 220 -0.67 13.97 -0.47
CA ASN A 220 -1.74 12.98 -0.66
C ASN A 220 -1.86 12.52 -2.10
N ALA A 221 -0.75 12.37 -2.80
CA ALA A 221 -0.69 11.71 -4.10
C ALA A 221 0.57 10.85 -4.17
N GLY A 222 0.60 9.86 -5.05
CA GLY A 222 1.77 9.03 -5.23
C GLY A 222 1.47 7.80 -6.06
N TRP A 223 2.42 6.87 -6.06
CA TRP A 223 2.24 5.59 -6.72
C TRP A 223 2.89 4.45 -5.95
N ILE A 224 2.31 3.26 -6.10
CA ILE A 224 2.80 2.02 -5.50
C ILE A 224 3.26 1.07 -6.62
N PRO A 225 4.50 0.57 -6.60
CA PRO A 225 4.99 -0.43 -7.53
C PRO A 225 4.16 -1.72 -7.46
N SER A 226 3.74 -2.24 -8.61
CA SER A 226 3.01 -3.50 -8.70
C SER A 226 3.40 -4.25 -9.97
N TYR A 227 3.41 -5.58 -9.93
CA TYR A 227 3.81 -6.41 -11.05
C TYR A 227 2.76 -7.46 -11.37
N ASP A 228 2.68 -7.86 -12.65
CA ASP A 228 2.10 -9.14 -13.03
C ASP A 228 3.21 -10.00 -13.65
N LEU A 229 3.37 -11.21 -13.14
CA LEU A 229 4.34 -12.19 -13.58
C LEU A 229 3.58 -13.36 -14.19
N ARG A 230 3.78 -13.63 -15.48
CA ARG A 230 3.02 -14.64 -16.21
C ARG A 230 3.96 -15.63 -16.87
N ALA A 231 3.87 -16.89 -16.47
CA ALA A 231 4.56 -17.99 -17.13
C ALA A 231 3.54 -18.80 -17.93
N GLU A 232 3.62 -18.75 -19.26
CA GLU A 232 2.74 -19.53 -20.13
C GLU A 232 3.05 -21.04 -20.03
N SER A 233 4.33 -21.38 -19.90
CA SER A 233 4.81 -22.76 -19.67
C SER A 233 6.23 -22.73 -19.10
N THR A 234 6.74 -23.89 -18.68
CA THR A 234 8.13 -24.04 -18.19
C THR A 234 9.21 -23.99 -19.30
N LYS A 235 8.80 -23.82 -20.57
CA LYS A 235 9.70 -23.80 -21.75
C LYS A 235 9.82 -22.42 -22.38
N LYS A 236 9.01 -21.45 -21.95
CA LYS A 236 8.98 -20.09 -22.48
C LYS A 236 9.53 -19.10 -21.44
N PRO A 237 10.02 -17.92 -21.85
CA PRO A 237 10.35 -16.84 -20.93
C PRO A 237 9.15 -16.43 -20.07
N LEU A 238 9.45 -15.79 -18.93
CA LEU A 238 8.44 -15.22 -18.05
C LEU A 238 8.06 -13.83 -18.59
N GLU A 239 6.77 -13.57 -18.78
CA GLU A 239 6.30 -12.21 -19.05
C GLU A 239 6.20 -11.43 -17.74
N MET A 240 6.83 -10.25 -17.70
CA MET A 240 6.75 -9.31 -16.59
C MET A 240 6.10 -8.02 -17.06
N VAL A 241 4.95 -7.69 -16.47
CA VAL A 241 4.27 -6.41 -16.65
C VAL A 241 4.48 -5.58 -15.41
N TYR A 242 5.17 -4.45 -15.55
CA TYR A 242 5.36 -3.50 -14.47
C TYR A 242 4.27 -2.44 -14.49
N LYS A 243 3.60 -2.26 -13.36
CA LYS A 243 2.47 -1.36 -13.16
C LYS A 243 2.75 -0.38 -12.02
N GLY A 244 2.19 0.81 -12.13
CA GLY A 244 2.05 1.75 -11.03
C GLY A 244 0.59 1.81 -10.59
N LYS A 245 0.32 1.55 -9.31
CA LYS A 245 -0.97 1.88 -8.69
C LYS A 245 -0.91 3.34 -8.26
N ILE A 246 -1.56 4.22 -9.00
CA ILE A 246 -1.60 5.65 -8.74
C ILE A 246 -2.73 5.93 -7.75
N TYR A 247 -2.44 6.72 -6.72
CA TYR A 247 -3.45 7.28 -5.82
C TYR A 247 -3.28 8.79 -5.73
N GLN A 248 -4.39 9.51 -5.60
CA GLN A 248 -4.39 10.96 -5.52
C GLN A 248 -5.66 11.44 -4.80
N LYS A 249 -5.49 12.18 -3.71
CA LYS A 249 -6.56 12.80 -2.91
C LYS A 249 -6.22 14.26 -2.61
N THR A 250 -5.91 15.01 -3.68
CA THR A 250 -5.50 16.42 -3.59
C THR A 250 -6.68 17.39 -3.76
N GLY A 251 -7.90 16.86 -3.94
CA GLY A 251 -9.11 17.65 -4.20
C GLY A 251 -9.16 18.28 -5.59
N GLN A 252 -8.20 17.99 -6.47
CA GLN A 252 -8.12 18.59 -7.81
C GLN A 252 -7.95 17.50 -8.85
N ASP A 253 -8.88 17.38 -9.79
CA ASP A 253 -8.75 16.43 -10.88
C ASP A 253 -7.64 16.84 -11.85
N TRP A 254 -6.84 15.88 -12.27
CA TRP A 254 -5.80 16.05 -13.27
C TRP A 254 -6.32 15.55 -14.60
N ASN A 255 -7.00 16.41 -15.35
CA ASN A 255 -7.63 16.04 -16.61
C ASN A 255 -6.65 16.14 -17.79
N ASN A 256 -6.47 15.04 -18.51
CA ASN A 256 -5.63 14.99 -19.72
C ASN A 256 -4.19 15.54 -19.50
N VAL A 257 -3.55 15.13 -18.41
CA VAL A 257 -2.22 15.63 -18.01
C VAL A 257 -1.09 14.76 -18.52
N LYS A 258 0.06 15.38 -18.76
CA LYS A 258 1.31 14.65 -19.01
C LYS A 258 1.80 14.04 -17.70
N LEU A 259 1.82 12.72 -17.61
CA LEU A 259 2.12 12.01 -16.38
C LEU A 259 3.52 11.39 -16.39
N PHE A 260 4.24 11.59 -15.28
CA PHE A 260 5.52 10.98 -15.00
C PHE A 260 5.44 10.19 -13.69
N VAL A 261 6.12 9.06 -13.62
CA VAL A 261 6.20 8.22 -12.42
C VAL A 261 7.67 8.07 -12.04
N SER A 262 8.02 8.42 -10.82
CA SER A 262 9.41 8.51 -10.36
C SER A 262 9.64 7.69 -9.10
N THR A 263 10.77 7.01 -9.07
CA THR A 263 11.23 6.22 -7.91
C THR A 263 11.82 7.07 -6.80
N TYR A 264 12.01 8.37 -7.06
CA TYR A 264 12.58 9.32 -6.13
C TYR A 264 11.70 9.50 -4.89
N ARG A 265 12.34 9.77 -3.74
CA ARG A 265 11.69 10.04 -2.45
C ARG A 265 12.10 11.42 -1.94
N PRO A 266 11.35 12.48 -2.28
CA PRO A 266 11.70 13.85 -1.88
C PRO A 266 11.79 14.06 -0.37
N SER A 267 10.95 13.37 0.40
CA SER A 267 10.77 13.54 1.85
C SER A 267 11.68 12.66 2.71
N TYR A 268 12.53 11.82 2.14
CA TYR A 268 13.39 10.92 2.92
C TYR A 268 14.55 11.71 3.54
N ASN A 269 14.90 11.42 4.80
CA ASN A 269 16.03 12.04 5.46
C ASN A 269 17.33 11.72 4.68
N GLN A 270 17.89 12.74 4.03
CA GLN A 270 19.12 12.61 3.25
C GLN A 270 20.38 12.81 4.10
N ASN A 271 20.22 13.04 5.41
CA ASN A 271 21.36 13.16 6.31
C ASN A 271 22.05 11.81 6.44
N ARG A 272 23.31 11.76 6.02
CA ARG A 272 24.18 10.61 6.22
C ARG A 272 24.34 10.34 7.73
N PRO A 273 24.16 9.09 8.21
CA PRO A 273 24.44 8.75 9.59
C PRO A 273 25.92 8.94 9.91
N ILE A 274 26.20 9.52 11.07
CA ILE A 274 27.57 9.70 11.56
C ILE A 274 27.87 8.56 12.52
N LEU A 275 28.83 7.71 12.17
CA LEU A 275 29.29 6.63 13.03
C LEU A 275 30.12 7.22 14.18
N SER A 276 29.59 7.15 15.40
CA SER A 276 30.35 7.48 16.60
C SER A 276 31.38 6.39 16.91
N SER A 277 32.55 6.77 17.43
CA SER A 277 33.57 5.82 17.87
C SER A 277 33.02 4.86 18.92
N LEU A 278 33.22 3.56 18.71
CA LEU A 278 32.90 2.51 19.67
C LEU A 278 34.09 2.33 20.62
N TYR A 279 33.95 2.81 21.86
CA TYR A 279 34.96 2.60 22.90
C TYR A 279 34.62 1.32 23.67
N VAL A 280 35.58 0.41 23.81
CA VAL A 280 35.50 -0.70 24.76
C VAL A 280 36.33 -0.32 25.98
N THR A 281 35.73 -0.40 27.17
CA THR A 281 36.42 -0.23 28.45
C THR A 281 36.17 -1.46 29.29
N GLU A 282 37.07 -1.73 30.24
CA GLU A 282 36.85 -2.74 31.28
C GLU A 282 35.50 -2.47 31.98
N TYR A 283 34.69 -3.52 32.19
CA TYR A 283 33.46 -3.41 32.96
C TYR A 283 33.84 -3.15 34.42
N LYS A 284 33.90 -1.87 34.80
CA LYS A 284 34.05 -1.45 36.18
C LYS A 284 32.66 -1.38 36.80
N ALA A 285 32.46 -2.04 37.93
CA ALA A 285 31.24 -1.89 38.71
C ALA A 285 31.02 -0.39 38.99
N TYR A 286 29.81 0.08 38.73
CA TYR A 286 29.42 1.49 38.78
C TYR A 286 29.73 2.12 40.15
N ASP A 287 30.61 3.13 40.18
CA ASP A 287 30.87 4.00 41.35
C ASP A 287 30.39 5.43 41.05
N PRO A 288 29.26 5.88 41.64
CA PRO A 288 28.61 7.15 41.31
C PRO A 288 29.39 8.42 41.69
N GLN A 289 30.59 8.34 42.29
CA GLN A 289 31.33 9.55 42.73
C GLN A 289 32.30 10.16 41.69
N THR A 290 32.59 9.51 40.56
CA THR A 290 33.69 9.95 39.66
C THR A 290 33.29 10.81 38.45
N GLU A 291 32.00 11.02 38.17
CA GLU A 291 31.55 11.51 36.85
C GLU A 291 31.40 13.05 36.69
N VAL A 292 31.52 13.84 37.76
CA VAL A 292 31.21 15.30 37.68
C VAL A 292 32.31 16.12 36.98
N ALA A 293 33.54 15.57 36.85
CA ALA A 293 34.69 16.32 36.32
C ALA A 293 34.89 16.19 34.80
N ASP A 294 34.60 15.04 34.19
CA ASP A 294 35.02 14.73 32.81
C ASP A 294 34.05 15.23 31.72
N TYR A 295 32.80 15.54 32.08
CA TYR A 295 31.77 15.94 31.11
C TYR A 295 31.96 17.36 30.53
N LYS A 296 32.85 18.18 31.12
CA LYS A 296 33.04 19.59 30.71
C LYS A 296 34.14 19.83 29.68
N MET A 297 35.07 18.89 29.43
CA MET A 297 36.20 19.12 28.51
C MET A 297 36.03 18.63 27.06
N LYS A 298 35.09 17.73 26.75
CA LYS A 298 34.99 17.12 25.40
C LYS A 298 34.15 17.88 24.36
N LYS A 299 33.52 19.01 24.72
CA LYS A 299 32.60 19.72 23.81
C LYS A 299 33.27 20.70 22.83
N VAL A 300 34.58 20.94 22.92
CA VAL A 300 35.25 22.04 22.20
C VAL A 300 35.98 21.60 20.92
N SER A 301 36.23 20.31 20.70
CA SER A 301 37.10 19.85 19.60
C SER A 301 36.38 19.30 18.35
N ALA A 302 35.04 19.33 18.29
CA ALA A 302 34.28 18.66 17.24
C ALA A 302 33.86 19.56 16.05
N GLU A 303 34.20 20.85 16.03
CA GLU A 303 33.65 21.81 15.04
C GLU A 303 34.57 22.18 13.86
N VAL A 304 35.72 21.54 13.68
CA VAL A 304 36.62 21.89 12.56
C VAL A 304 36.86 20.67 11.68
N ASN A 305 36.07 20.56 10.60
CA ASN A 305 36.50 20.15 9.25
C ASN A 305 35.28 19.91 8.35
N SER A 306 34.85 20.95 7.63
CA SER A 306 33.91 20.83 6.50
C SER A 306 34.39 21.65 5.30
N TYR A 307 34.07 21.12 4.12
CA TYR A 307 34.16 21.67 2.75
C TYR A 307 35.43 21.41 1.91
N GLN A 308 35.25 20.62 0.84
CA GLN A 308 35.28 21.11 -0.55
C GLN A 308 34.83 20.00 -1.53
N MET A 309 33.75 20.24 -2.30
CA MET A 309 33.51 19.58 -3.59
C MET A 309 32.99 20.61 -4.60
N ARG A 310 33.52 20.53 -5.82
CA ARG A 310 33.32 21.45 -6.95
C ARG A 310 31.96 21.24 -7.61
N GLU A 311 31.39 22.34 -8.11
CA GLU A 311 30.32 22.37 -9.11
C GLU A 311 30.81 21.84 -10.46
N ASP A 312 29.92 21.19 -11.21
CA ASP A 312 29.83 21.39 -12.65
C ASP A 312 28.39 21.18 -13.13
N ALA A 313 27.97 22.07 -14.02
CA ALA A 313 26.64 22.19 -14.60
C ALA A 313 26.63 21.74 -16.08
N ALA A 314 25.54 21.13 -16.56
CA ALA A 314 25.11 21.24 -17.96
C ALA A 314 23.67 20.73 -18.19
N LYS A 315 22.94 21.44 -19.07
CA LYS A 315 21.57 21.16 -19.58
C LYS A 315 21.63 20.46 -20.99
N PRO A 316 20.59 20.44 -21.86
CA PRO A 316 19.71 19.27 -22.14
C PRO A 316 19.61 18.85 -23.64
N SER A 317 18.83 17.79 -23.97
CA SER A 317 17.79 17.71 -25.06
C SER A 317 17.75 16.45 -25.99
N GLN A 318 16.52 15.87 -26.13
CA GLN A 318 15.75 15.18 -27.24
C GLN A 318 16.34 13.93 -27.98
N ILE A 319 15.62 12.86 -28.43
CA ILE A 319 14.29 12.63 -29.11
C ILE A 319 13.75 11.14 -28.87
N PRO A 320 12.61 10.59 -29.39
CA PRO A 320 11.53 9.99 -28.58
C PRO A 320 11.14 8.51 -28.82
N VAL A 321 11.07 7.73 -27.75
CA VAL A 321 10.16 6.57 -27.44
C VAL A 321 10.14 6.54 -25.91
N ALA A 322 9.02 6.25 -25.19
CA ALA A 322 8.93 6.40 -23.71
C ALA A 322 10.26 6.11 -22.99
N THR A 323 10.98 7.19 -22.64
CA THR A 323 12.42 7.10 -22.31
C THR A 323 12.55 6.89 -20.82
N VAL A 324 13.15 5.78 -20.43
CA VAL A 324 13.69 5.61 -19.08
C VAL A 324 14.90 6.56 -18.97
N SER A 325 14.75 7.67 -18.24
CA SER A 325 15.90 8.49 -17.85
C SER A 325 16.50 7.89 -16.59
N ASP A 326 17.57 7.11 -16.75
CA ASP A 326 18.34 6.54 -15.65
C ASP A 326 19.37 7.57 -15.17
N SER A 327 19.08 8.23 -14.05
CA SER A 327 20.07 9.00 -13.31
C SER A 327 20.64 8.09 -12.21
N GLN A 328 21.87 8.31 -11.77
CA GLN A 328 22.54 7.50 -10.73
C GLN A 328 21.73 7.30 -9.43
N MET A 329 20.64 8.05 -9.21
CA MET A 329 19.83 7.97 -7.99
C MET A 329 18.31 7.78 -8.21
N ASN A 330 17.79 7.92 -9.44
CA ASN A 330 16.34 7.80 -9.67
C ASN A 330 15.97 7.42 -11.11
N VAL A 331 14.88 6.66 -11.24
CA VAL A 331 14.28 6.30 -12.52
C VAL A 331 12.99 7.09 -12.71
N ILE A 332 12.80 7.68 -13.88
CA ILE A 332 11.57 8.38 -14.27
C ILE A 332 10.96 7.69 -15.48
N TYR A 333 9.71 7.27 -15.34
CA TYR A 333 8.86 6.72 -16.40
C TYR A 333 7.95 7.83 -16.93
N GLU A 334 8.09 8.17 -18.21
CA GLU A 334 7.16 9.06 -18.92
C GLU A 334 6.06 8.24 -19.58
N LEU A 335 4.80 8.49 -19.22
CA LEU A 335 3.68 7.79 -19.85
C LEU A 335 3.43 8.35 -21.25
N LYS A 336 3.27 7.45 -22.23
CA LYS A 336 3.12 7.79 -23.65
C LYS A 336 1.89 8.65 -23.95
N TYR A 337 0.79 8.41 -23.24
CA TYR A 337 -0.47 9.10 -23.46
C TYR A 337 -0.83 9.89 -22.21
N ASN A 338 -1.37 11.08 -22.42
CA ASN A 338 -1.94 11.88 -21.35
C ASN A 338 -2.98 11.06 -20.58
N GLN A 339 -3.01 11.25 -19.27
CA GLN A 339 -3.90 10.53 -18.37
C GLN A 339 -4.86 11.50 -17.71
N THR A 340 -6.08 11.04 -17.47
CA THR A 340 -6.95 11.68 -16.49
C THR A 340 -6.80 10.92 -15.17
N ILE A 341 -6.37 11.61 -14.11
CA ILE A 341 -6.30 11.08 -12.76
C ILE A 341 -7.28 11.90 -11.91
N VAL A 342 -8.32 11.24 -11.44
CA VAL A 342 -9.36 11.87 -10.61
C VAL A 342 -8.89 11.86 -9.17
N SER A 343 -9.20 12.92 -8.42
CA SER A 343 -8.93 12.94 -6.99
C SER A 343 -9.91 12.03 -6.25
N GLN A 344 -9.51 10.78 -5.96
CA GLN A 344 -10.35 9.77 -5.33
C GLN A 344 -9.53 8.79 -4.47
N GLU A 345 -10.20 8.02 -3.62
CA GLU A 345 -9.52 7.01 -2.78
C GLU A 345 -9.07 5.77 -3.56
N LYS A 346 -9.76 5.43 -4.64
CA LYS A 346 -9.48 4.21 -5.39
C LYS A 346 -8.30 4.40 -6.34
N GLU A 347 -7.36 3.47 -6.30
CA GLU A 347 -6.17 3.52 -7.13
C GLU A 347 -6.47 3.26 -8.61
N GLN A 348 -5.74 3.95 -9.49
CA GLN A 348 -5.74 3.71 -10.93
C GLN A 348 -4.45 3.00 -11.34
N TYR A 349 -4.58 1.94 -12.13
CA TYR A 349 -3.42 1.21 -12.64
C TYR A 349 -2.92 1.85 -13.94
N VAL A 350 -1.61 2.06 -14.02
CA VAL A 350 -0.92 2.41 -15.26
C VAL A 350 0.16 1.38 -15.56
N ILE A 351 0.35 1.05 -16.84
CA ILE A 351 1.42 0.18 -17.28
C ILE A 351 2.66 1.05 -17.50
N LEU A 352 3.75 0.72 -16.80
CA LEU A 352 5.02 1.43 -16.88
C LEU A 352 5.99 0.75 -17.85
N ASP A 353 6.04 -0.57 -17.83
CA ASP A 353 6.92 -1.39 -18.66
C ASP A 353 6.30 -2.78 -18.89
N LYS A 354 6.66 -3.40 -20.01
CA LYS A 354 6.28 -4.78 -20.32
C LYS A 354 7.45 -5.46 -21.02
N LYS A 355 7.94 -6.56 -20.45
CA LYS A 355 9.12 -7.28 -20.95
C LYS A 355 9.00 -8.79 -20.77
N GLN A 356 9.72 -9.50 -21.64
CA GLN A 356 10.00 -10.92 -21.46
C GLN A 356 11.33 -11.04 -20.71
N VAL A 357 11.34 -11.85 -19.65
CA VAL A 357 12.53 -12.08 -18.83
C VAL A 357 12.90 -13.56 -18.85
N ASP A 358 14.18 -13.83 -19.02
CA ASP A 358 14.70 -15.19 -19.04
C ASP A 358 14.57 -15.81 -17.65
N ALA A 359 13.90 -16.96 -17.59
CA ALA A 359 13.71 -17.71 -16.37
C ALA A 359 14.00 -19.20 -16.60
N THR A 360 14.56 -19.85 -15.58
CA THR A 360 14.64 -21.32 -15.52
C THR A 360 13.64 -21.86 -14.52
N TYR A 361 13.02 -22.99 -14.85
CA TYR A 361 11.95 -23.56 -14.05
C TYR A 361 12.43 -24.87 -13.43
N LYS A 362 12.25 -25.02 -12.11
CA LYS A 362 12.59 -26.24 -11.37
C LYS A 362 11.56 -26.49 -10.29
N TYR A 363 11.35 -27.76 -9.95
CA TYR A 363 10.57 -28.09 -8.77
C TYR A 363 11.45 -28.06 -7.52
N HIS A 364 10.89 -27.59 -6.40
CA HIS A 364 11.59 -27.50 -5.12
C HIS A 364 10.70 -28.01 -3.98
N THR A 365 11.29 -28.69 -2.99
CA THR A 365 10.59 -29.15 -1.80
C THR A 365 11.50 -29.21 -0.58
N VAL A 366 10.90 -28.98 0.60
CA VAL A 366 11.55 -29.12 1.92
C VAL A 366 10.69 -30.03 2.79
N PRO A 367 10.74 -31.37 2.59
CA PRO A 367 9.75 -32.31 3.15
C PRO A 367 9.69 -32.33 4.68
N LYS A 368 10.77 -31.92 5.36
CA LYS A 368 10.80 -31.74 6.81
C LYS A 368 9.84 -30.64 7.29
N LEU A 369 9.63 -29.60 6.49
CA LEU A 369 8.75 -28.47 6.79
C LEU A 369 7.37 -28.65 6.15
N ASN A 370 7.34 -29.04 4.88
CA ASN A 370 6.14 -29.23 4.10
C ASN A 370 6.39 -30.26 2.99
N ASN A 371 5.51 -31.26 2.89
CA ASN A 371 5.56 -32.31 1.88
C ASN A 371 5.12 -31.86 0.47
N GLN A 372 4.62 -30.63 0.33
CA GLN A 372 4.25 -30.05 -0.96
C GLN A 372 5.48 -29.77 -1.84
N VAL A 373 5.27 -29.83 -3.15
CA VAL A 373 6.28 -29.56 -4.17
C VAL A 373 5.88 -28.28 -4.90
N PHE A 374 6.80 -27.32 -4.91
CA PHE A 374 6.57 -26.00 -5.52
C PHE A 374 7.25 -25.94 -6.87
N LEU A 375 6.55 -25.43 -7.89
CA LEU A 375 7.18 -25.02 -9.13
C LEU A 375 7.81 -23.64 -8.93
N MET A 376 9.12 -23.53 -9.16
CA MET A 376 9.88 -22.30 -8.98
C MET A 376 10.35 -21.79 -10.33
N ALA A 377 10.17 -20.49 -10.60
CA ALA A 377 10.83 -19.76 -11.67
C ALA A 377 12.00 -18.97 -11.10
N PHE A 378 13.18 -19.13 -11.69
CA PHE A 378 14.41 -18.45 -11.32
C PHE A 378 14.74 -17.43 -12.40
N ILE A 379 14.47 -16.15 -12.13
CA ILE A 379 14.71 -15.06 -13.08
C ILE A 379 16.21 -14.76 -13.12
N LYS A 380 16.81 -14.83 -14.31
CA LYS A 380 18.24 -14.56 -14.52
C LYS A 380 18.50 -13.08 -14.69
N ASN A 381 19.69 -12.63 -14.28
CA ASN A 381 20.16 -11.24 -14.45
C ASN A 381 19.13 -10.20 -13.97
N TRP A 382 18.38 -10.54 -12.91
CA TRP A 382 17.27 -9.73 -12.45
C TRP A 382 17.71 -8.34 -11.97
N GLN A 383 18.99 -8.17 -11.60
CA GLN A 383 19.56 -6.88 -11.22
C GLN A 383 19.52 -5.87 -12.38
N ASN A 384 19.58 -6.33 -13.63
CA ASN A 384 19.51 -5.47 -14.82
C ASN A 384 18.10 -4.97 -15.12
N LEU A 385 17.09 -5.48 -14.40
CA LEU A 385 15.69 -5.11 -14.62
C LEU A 385 15.29 -3.84 -13.87
N ASN A 386 16.18 -3.27 -13.04
CA ASN A 386 15.96 -2.06 -12.23
C ASN A 386 14.63 -2.12 -11.44
N LEU A 387 14.34 -3.30 -10.86
CA LEU A 387 13.09 -3.52 -10.13
C LEU A 387 13.05 -2.67 -8.85
N ILE A 388 11.84 -2.31 -8.44
CA ILE A 388 11.55 -1.74 -7.13
C ILE A 388 10.78 -2.75 -6.31
N SER A 389 11.06 -2.82 -5.01
CA SER A 389 10.30 -3.70 -4.13
C SER A 389 8.80 -3.38 -4.18
N GLY A 390 7.97 -4.40 -4.37
CA GLY A 390 6.52 -4.24 -4.57
C GLY A 390 5.78 -5.55 -4.75
N GLU A 391 4.44 -5.49 -4.68
CA GLU A 391 3.55 -6.65 -4.79
C GLU A 391 3.47 -7.14 -6.25
N ALA A 392 3.59 -8.44 -6.44
CA ALA A 392 3.47 -9.11 -7.73
C ALA A 392 2.35 -10.15 -7.72
N ASN A 393 1.46 -10.07 -8.71
CA ASN A 393 0.50 -11.13 -9.01
C ASN A 393 1.18 -12.19 -9.87
N ILE A 394 0.96 -13.47 -9.56
CA ILE A 394 1.57 -14.59 -10.24
C ILE A 394 0.52 -15.35 -11.04
N TYR A 395 0.83 -15.61 -12.30
CA TYR A 395 0.01 -16.41 -13.21
C TYR A 395 0.83 -17.53 -13.84
N PHE A 396 0.26 -18.71 -13.91
CA PHE A 396 0.84 -19.87 -14.59
C PHE A 396 -0.23 -20.57 -15.44
N GLU A 397 0.07 -20.82 -16.72
CA GLU A 397 -0.88 -21.37 -17.69
C GLU A 397 -2.23 -20.62 -17.69
N ASP A 398 -2.17 -19.27 -17.72
CA ASP A 398 -3.31 -18.34 -17.64
C ASP A 398 -4.15 -18.37 -16.34
N ASN A 399 -3.78 -19.21 -15.38
CA ASN A 399 -4.43 -19.27 -14.07
C ASN A 399 -3.76 -18.34 -13.07
N TYR A 400 -4.54 -17.65 -12.25
CA TYR A 400 -4.04 -16.86 -11.14
C TYR A 400 -3.64 -17.78 -9.97
N ILE A 401 -2.38 -17.75 -9.59
CA ILE A 401 -1.82 -18.60 -8.53
C ILE A 401 -1.86 -17.90 -7.17
N GLY A 402 -1.60 -16.59 -7.16
CA GLY A 402 -1.54 -15.82 -5.92
C GLY A 402 -0.67 -14.58 -6.04
N LYS A 403 -0.20 -14.11 -4.90
CA LYS A 403 0.65 -12.92 -4.79
C LYS A 403 1.97 -13.22 -4.09
N THR A 404 2.99 -12.47 -4.47
CA THR A 404 4.29 -12.45 -3.80
C THR A 404 4.79 -11.00 -3.70
N ASN A 405 5.88 -10.79 -2.97
CA ASN A 405 6.58 -9.52 -2.96
C ASN A 405 7.92 -9.66 -3.69
N ILE A 406 8.14 -8.83 -4.71
CA ILE A 406 9.48 -8.63 -5.26
C ILE A 406 10.26 -7.82 -4.23
N THR A 407 11.44 -8.32 -3.85
CA THR A 407 12.34 -7.64 -2.92
C THR A 407 13.70 -7.44 -3.57
N THR A 408 14.22 -6.23 -3.48
CA THR A 408 15.49 -5.83 -4.14
C THR A 408 16.70 -6.02 -3.24
N TYR A 409 16.51 -6.47 -1.99
CA TYR A 409 17.58 -6.78 -1.04
C TYR A 409 18.15 -8.19 -1.23
N TYR A 410 17.71 -8.89 -2.27
CA TYR A 410 18.19 -10.21 -2.59
C TYR A 410 19.62 -10.12 -3.17
N VAL A 411 20.52 -11.01 -2.74
CA VAL A 411 21.96 -10.93 -3.09
C VAL A 411 22.43 -12.02 -4.05
N LYS A 412 21.55 -12.93 -4.49
CA LYS A 412 21.92 -13.98 -5.45
C LYS A 412 21.62 -13.57 -6.90
N ASP A 413 22.27 -14.25 -7.84
CA ASP A 413 22.20 -13.97 -9.29
C ASP A 413 20.86 -14.33 -9.93
N GLU A 414 20.13 -15.28 -9.35
CA GLU A 414 18.81 -15.71 -9.82
C GLU A 414 17.74 -15.40 -8.79
N PHE A 415 16.70 -14.65 -9.16
CA PHE A 415 15.61 -14.31 -8.25
C PHE A 415 14.52 -15.39 -8.27
N PRO A 416 14.27 -16.10 -7.15
CA PRO A 416 13.31 -17.19 -7.11
C PRO A 416 11.88 -16.68 -6.93
N ILE A 417 10.96 -17.22 -7.72
CA ILE A 417 9.53 -16.94 -7.67
C ILE A 417 8.77 -18.26 -7.64
N SER A 418 7.95 -18.45 -6.62
CA SER A 418 7.06 -19.61 -6.57
C SER A 418 5.89 -19.40 -7.52
N LEU A 419 5.68 -20.35 -8.43
CA LEU A 419 4.54 -20.44 -9.34
C LEU A 419 3.43 -21.35 -8.79
N GLY A 420 3.51 -21.72 -7.51
CA GLY A 420 2.50 -22.51 -6.82
C GLY A 420 2.89 -23.97 -6.61
N VAL A 421 1.98 -24.69 -5.97
CA VAL A 421 2.13 -26.12 -5.65
C VAL A 421 1.64 -26.97 -6.81
N ASP A 422 2.39 -28.00 -7.16
CA ASP A 422 1.94 -29.03 -8.11
C ASP A 422 1.63 -30.34 -7.37
N GLU A 423 0.36 -30.55 -7.05
CA GLU A 423 -0.12 -31.70 -6.26
C GLU A 423 0.07 -33.05 -6.98
N ARG A 424 0.37 -33.03 -8.29
CA ARG A 424 0.65 -34.25 -9.06
C ARG A 424 2.01 -34.85 -8.71
N ILE A 425 2.91 -34.09 -8.08
CA ILE A 425 4.19 -34.59 -7.59
C ILE A 425 4.06 -34.83 -6.08
N ASN A 426 4.16 -36.09 -5.66
CA ASN A 426 4.01 -36.45 -4.25
C ASN A 426 5.36 -36.73 -3.63
N VAL A 427 5.66 -36.04 -2.54
CA VAL A 427 6.86 -36.26 -1.72
C VAL A 427 6.43 -36.56 -0.30
N LYS A 428 7.06 -37.55 0.33
CA LYS A 428 6.84 -37.87 1.75
C LYS A 428 8.16 -38.19 2.42
N ARG A 429 8.41 -37.53 3.55
CA ARG A 429 9.51 -37.85 4.49
C ARG A 429 8.99 -38.75 5.60
N ILE A 430 9.61 -39.91 5.78
CA ILE A 430 9.21 -40.94 6.75
C ILE A 430 10.42 -41.28 7.62
N LYS A 431 10.22 -41.44 8.92
CA LYS A 431 11.23 -41.97 9.84
C LYS A 431 11.26 -43.50 9.74
N LEU A 432 12.46 -44.06 9.58
CA LEU A 432 12.69 -45.50 9.52
C LEU A 432 12.94 -46.01 10.94
N GLU A 433 11.87 -46.45 11.62
CA GLU A 433 11.93 -46.89 13.02
C GLU A 433 12.84 -48.11 13.21
N ASP A 434 12.89 -49.01 12.22
CA ASP A 434 13.76 -50.19 12.20
C ASP A 434 15.26 -49.86 12.11
N LYS A 435 15.60 -48.65 11.64
CA LYS A 435 16.98 -48.14 11.52
C LYS A 435 17.27 -46.98 12.45
N THR A 436 16.34 -46.64 13.34
CA THR A 436 16.53 -45.68 14.42
C THR A 436 16.93 -46.44 15.67
N SER A 437 17.93 -45.95 16.42
CA SER A 437 18.35 -46.64 17.64
C SER A 437 18.90 -45.69 18.69
N GLN A 438 18.73 -46.08 19.96
CA GLN A 438 19.33 -45.39 21.08
C GLN A 438 20.21 -46.38 21.86
N LYS A 439 21.50 -46.08 21.96
CA LYS A 439 22.48 -46.93 22.65
C LYS A 439 23.16 -46.15 23.76
N ASN A 440 23.22 -46.76 24.94
CA ASN A 440 23.94 -46.23 26.08
C ASN A 440 25.28 -46.98 26.19
N PHE A 441 26.40 -46.30 25.98
CA PHE A 441 27.72 -46.92 26.08
C PHE A 441 28.66 -46.06 26.93
N ASN A 442 29.12 -46.64 28.04
CA ASN A 442 29.90 -45.94 29.07
C ASN A 442 29.19 -44.67 29.59
N THR A 443 29.85 -43.51 29.59
CA THR A 443 29.29 -42.21 30.00
C THR A 443 28.48 -41.50 28.92
N ASN A 444 28.45 -42.05 27.70
CA ASN A 444 27.82 -41.41 26.55
C ASN A 444 26.54 -42.15 26.11
N LYS A 445 25.66 -41.37 25.51
CA LYS A 445 24.46 -41.80 24.80
C LYS A 445 24.67 -41.54 23.31
N TRP A 446 24.23 -42.50 22.50
CA TRP A 446 24.29 -42.44 21.04
C TRP A 446 22.87 -42.59 20.51
N GLU A 447 22.45 -41.66 19.67
CA GLU A 447 21.14 -41.66 19.02
C GLU A 447 21.34 -41.68 17.51
N THR A 448 20.89 -42.76 16.86
CA THR A 448 20.86 -42.88 15.41
C THR A 448 19.46 -42.54 14.92
N GLU A 449 19.38 -41.59 13.99
CA GLU A 449 18.14 -41.20 13.32
C GLU A 449 18.25 -41.52 11.83
N SER A 450 17.26 -42.24 11.29
CA SER A 450 17.22 -42.66 9.90
C SER A 450 15.91 -42.23 9.24
N HIS A 451 16.00 -41.62 8.06
CA HIS A 451 14.85 -41.12 7.32
C HIS A 451 14.89 -41.57 5.86
N GLN A 452 13.69 -41.71 5.28
CA GLN A 452 13.49 -41.94 3.86
C GLN A 452 12.58 -40.86 3.28
N ILE A 453 12.99 -40.27 2.16
CA ILE A 453 12.18 -39.41 1.33
C ILE A 453 11.72 -40.24 0.13
N SER A 454 10.42 -40.42 -0.01
CA SER A 454 9.79 -41.09 -1.15
C SER A 454 9.19 -40.06 -2.09
N ILE A 455 9.42 -40.22 -3.39
CA ILE A 455 9.04 -39.26 -4.43
C ILE A 455 8.26 -40.01 -5.53
N ARG A 456 7.19 -39.39 -6.03
CA ARG A 456 6.42 -39.87 -7.17
C ARG A 456 6.02 -38.73 -8.09
N ASN A 457 6.36 -38.84 -9.37
CA ASN A 457 5.95 -37.92 -10.42
C ASN A 457 4.71 -38.46 -11.13
N ASN A 458 3.52 -37.89 -10.90
CA ASN A 458 2.31 -38.20 -11.69
C ASN A 458 2.02 -37.18 -12.80
N THR A 459 2.97 -36.29 -13.12
CA THR A 459 2.85 -35.40 -14.28
C THR A 459 3.11 -36.17 -15.58
N LYS A 460 2.80 -35.55 -16.73
CA LYS A 460 3.05 -36.11 -18.06
C LYS A 460 4.47 -35.81 -18.57
N ASP A 461 5.23 -35.02 -17.84
CA ASP A 461 6.55 -34.54 -18.23
C ASP A 461 7.64 -35.15 -17.33
N ASN A 462 8.87 -35.16 -17.86
CA ASN A 462 10.04 -35.44 -17.04
C ASN A 462 10.35 -34.20 -16.21
N ILE A 463 10.60 -34.38 -14.90
CA ILE A 463 10.82 -33.27 -13.97
C ILE A 463 12.25 -33.27 -13.43
N GLU A 464 12.76 -32.07 -13.17
CA GLU A 464 13.93 -31.85 -12.32
C GLU A 464 13.44 -31.32 -10.95
N LEU A 465 13.69 -32.10 -9.90
CA LEU A 465 13.27 -31.82 -8.53
C LEU A 465 14.48 -31.60 -7.62
N GLU A 466 14.52 -30.43 -7.00
CA GLU A 466 15.43 -30.08 -5.93
C GLU A 466 14.79 -30.42 -4.57
N ILE A 467 15.45 -31.26 -3.78
CA ILE A 467 15.00 -31.63 -2.43
C ILE A 467 16.02 -31.09 -1.43
N LEU A 468 15.53 -30.34 -0.44
CA LEU A 468 16.35 -29.82 0.66
C LEU A 468 15.89 -30.45 1.99
N ASP A 469 16.86 -30.96 2.75
CA ASP A 469 16.68 -31.38 4.14
C ASP A 469 17.94 -30.98 4.93
N GLN A 470 18.09 -31.45 6.16
CA GLN A 470 19.22 -31.09 7.00
C GLN A 470 19.63 -32.21 7.98
N LEU A 471 20.90 -32.17 8.36
CA LEU A 471 21.46 -32.82 9.54
C LEU A 471 21.58 -31.80 10.67
N PRO A 472 21.51 -32.22 11.94
CA PRO A 472 21.82 -31.33 13.04
C PRO A 472 23.31 -30.94 13.03
N ILE A 473 23.61 -29.73 13.49
CA ILE A 473 24.97 -29.27 13.78
C ILE A 473 25.07 -28.95 15.27
N SER A 474 26.28 -29.01 15.83
CA SER A 474 26.49 -28.61 17.21
C SER A 474 27.61 -27.59 17.35
N GLU A 475 27.31 -26.50 18.06
CA GLU A 475 28.31 -25.53 18.53
C GLU A 475 28.92 -25.96 19.88
N ASN A 476 28.38 -27.02 20.51
CA ASN A 476 28.86 -27.53 21.79
C ASN A 476 29.87 -28.66 21.56
N SER A 477 31.12 -28.46 22.00
CA SER A 477 32.20 -29.44 21.86
C SER A 477 31.93 -30.79 22.54
N LYS A 478 30.94 -30.89 23.44
CA LYS A 478 30.51 -32.13 24.09
C LYS A 478 29.54 -32.97 23.25
N ILE A 479 28.95 -32.40 22.20
CA ILE A 479 28.00 -33.09 21.33
C ILE A 479 28.66 -33.30 19.97
N SER A 480 28.73 -34.55 19.53
CA SER A 480 29.29 -34.93 18.23
C SER A 480 28.19 -35.45 17.33
N VAL A 481 28.06 -34.87 16.13
CA VAL A 481 27.16 -35.36 15.09
C VAL A 481 28.01 -36.04 14.02
N LYS A 482 27.65 -37.27 13.67
CA LYS A 482 28.29 -38.07 12.63
C LYS A 482 27.30 -38.38 11.52
N THR A 483 27.65 -38.03 10.30
CA THR A 483 26.90 -38.43 9.09
C THR A 483 27.11 -39.92 8.84
N LEU A 484 26.03 -40.67 8.62
CA LEU A 484 26.07 -42.11 8.31
C LEU A 484 25.76 -42.39 6.84
N GLU A 485 24.65 -41.84 6.33
CA GLU A 485 24.20 -42.00 4.94
C GLU A 485 23.57 -40.68 4.46
N ILE A 486 23.87 -40.24 3.24
CA ILE A 486 23.19 -39.11 2.57
C ILE A 486 22.94 -39.40 1.08
N GLY A 487 23.21 -40.63 0.63
CA GLY A 487 23.25 -40.96 -0.80
C GLY A 487 24.24 -40.08 -1.56
N ASP A 488 23.79 -39.54 -2.69
CA ASP A 488 24.48 -38.56 -3.55
C ASP A 488 24.11 -37.10 -3.20
N GLY A 489 23.59 -36.87 -1.97
CA GLY A 489 23.27 -35.53 -1.49
C GLY A 489 24.53 -34.69 -1.25
N ASN A 490 24.43 -33.40 -1.56
CA ASN A 490 25.49 -32.45 -1.27
C ASN A 490 25.27 -31.81 0.11
N LEU A 491 26.14 -32.12 1.08
CA LEU A 491 26.07 -31.63 2.45
C LEU A 491 26.91 -30.36 2.63
N ASP A 492 26.29 -29.30 3.13
CA ASP A 492 26.99 -28.13 3.67
C ASP A 492 27.25 -28.33 5.17
N GLU A 493 28.49 -28.64 5.54
CA GLU A 493 28.89 -28.91 6.92
C GLU A 493 28.69 -27.72 7.87
N LYS A 494 28.65 -26.48 7.36
CA LYS A 494 28.47 -25.28 8.20
C LYS A 494 27.03 -25.08 8.62
N THR A 495 26.09 -25.41 7.74
CA THR A 495 24.65 -25.22 7.97
C THR A 495 23.94 -26.51 8.33
N GLY A 496 24.55 -27.66 8.02
CA GLY A 496 23.94 -28.99 8.09
C GLY A 496 22.99 -29.29 6.92
N SER A 497 22.84 -28.39 5.95
CA SER A 497 21.87 -28.55 4.85
C SER A 497 22.31 -29.64 3.87
N ILE A 498 21.39 -30.50 3.44
CA ILE A 498 21.63 -31.48 2.37
C ILE A 498 20.75 -31.16 1.17
N LEU A 499 21.37 -31.05 -0.01
CA LEU A 499 20.69 -30.79 -1.27
C LEU A 499 20.77 -32.01 -2.21
N TRP A 500 19.63 -32.49 -2.69
CA TRP A 500 19.55 -33.51 -3.74
C TRP A 500 18.90 -32.94 -5.00
N ASN A 501 19.46 -33.25 -6.16
CA ASN A 501 18.85 -32.96 -7.46
C ASN A 501 18.43 -34.27 -8.12
N ARG A 502 17.15 -34.39 -8.49
CA ARG A 502 16.58 -35.62 -9.07
C ARG A 502 15.92 -35.36 -10.41
N LYS A 503 16.27 -36.19 -11.39
CA LYS A 503 15.58 -36.28 -12.67
C LYS A 503 14.61 -37.45 -12.62
N ILE A 504 13.31 -37.16 -12.62
CA ILE A 504 12.28 -38.18 -12.45
C ILE A 504 11.40 -38.18 -13.70
N GLY A 505 11.36 -39.31 -14.40
CA GLY A 505 10.53 -39.47 -15.59
C GLY A 505 9.03 -39.38 -15.27
N SER A 506 8.21 -39.10 -16.28
CA SER A 506 6.75 -39.16 -16.18
C SER A 506 6.28 -40.51 -15.61
N GLY A 507 5.43 -40.49 -14.58
CA GLY A 507 4.95 -41.70 -13.88
C GLY A 507 6.00 -42.38 -12.97
N GLY A 508 7.22 -41.85 -12.91
CA GLY A 508 8.35 -42.42 -12.18
C GLY A 508 8.29 -42.21 -10.66
N SER A 509 9.12 -42.96 -9.94
CA SER A 509 9.32 -42.84 -8.51
C SER A 509 10.79 -42.92 -8.14
N ASP A 510 11.15 -42.27 -7.04
CA ASP A 510 12.50 -42.30 -6.48
C ASP A 510 12.48 -42.37 -4.94
N LYS A 511 13.57 -42.84 -4.34
CA LYS A 511 13.73 -42.93 -2.88
C LYS A 511 15.12 -42.48 -2.48
N ILE A 512 15.17 -41.62 -1.46
CA ILE A 512 16.40 -41.10 -0.87
C ILE A 512 16.41 -41.52 0.58
N ASN A 513 17.51 -42.14 1.03
CA ASN A 513 17.73 -42.44 2.45
C ASN A 513 18.82 -41.52 2.97
N PHE A 514 18.65 -41.05 4.20
CA PHE A 514 19.72 -40.39 4.92
C PHE A 514 19.64 -40.72 6.41
N SER A 515 20.79 -40.75 7.07
CA SER A 515 20.90 -41.06 8.49
C SER A 515 22.11 -40.38 9.12
N TYR A 516 21.99 -40.10 10.41
CA TYR A 516 23.03 -39.50 11.23
C TYR A 516 23.00 -40.07 12.64
N GLU A 517 24.12 -39.90 13.34
CA GLU A 517 24.30 -40.34 14.72
C GLU A 517 24.73 -39.17 15.59
N VAL A 518 24.01 -38.93 16.68
CA VAL A 518 24.33 -37.90 17.68
C VAL A 518 24.87 -38.58 18.92
N LYS A 519 26.07 -38.19 19.34
CA LYS A 519 26.76 -38.68 20.54
C LYS A 519 26.87 -37.55 21.56
N TYR A 520 26.43 -37.80 22.79
CA TYR A 520 26.48 -36.82 23.88
C TYR A 520 26.57 -37.49 25.27
N PRO A 521 27.03 -36.78 26.33
CA PRO A 521 27.05 -37.30 27.69
C PRO A 521 25.66 -37.61 28.24
N LYS A 522 25.50 -38.68 29.04
CA LYS A 522 24.20 -39.13 29.55
C LYS A 522 23.50 -38.14 30.49
N ASP A 523 24.26 -37.33 31.19
CA ASP A 523 23.79 -36.28 32.10
C ASP A 523 23.36 -35.00 31.37
N LEU A 524 23.65 -34.89 30.07
CA LEU A 524 23.29 -33.76 29.25
C LEU A 524 21.91 -33.96 28.62
N GLN A 525 20.97 -33.06 28.92
CA GLN A 525 19.73 -32.98 28.15
C GLN A 525 19.97 -32.20 26.85
N ILE A 526 19.59 -32.79 25.72
CA ILE A 526 19.68 -32.15 24.42
C ILE A 526 18.30 -31.70 23.94
N GLN A 527 18.27 -30.57 23.24
CA GLN A 527 17.08 -30.07 22.56
C GLN A 527 17.46 -29.71 21.13
N TYR A 528 16.68 -30.18 20.16
CA TYR A 528 16.78 -29.74 18.77
C TYR A 528 16.00 -28.42 18.62
N TYR A 529 16.65 -27.40 18.07
CA TYR A 529 16.02 -26.13 17.77
C TYR A 529 16.50 -25.62 16.40
N SER A 530 15.68 -24.79 15.76
CA SER A 530 16.06 -24.02 14.57
C SER A 530 16.19 -22.56 15.00
N ARG A 531 17.26 -21.87 14.58
CA ARG A 531 17.43 -20.43 14.80
C ARG A 531 16.59 -19.61 13.83
#